data_AF-A0A1G8UPG7-F1
#
_entry.id   AF-A0A1G8UPG7-F1
#
_cell.length_a   1.000
_cell.length_b   1.000
_cell.length_c   1.000
_cell.angle_alpha   90.00
_cell.angle_beta   90.00
_cell.angle_gamma   90.00
#
_symmetry.space_group_name_H-M   'P 1'
#
loop_
_entity.id
_entity.type
_entity.pdbx_description
1 polymer ?
#
loop_
_entity_poly.entity_id
_entity_poly.type
_entity_poly.pdbx_seq_one_letter_code
_entity_poly.pdbx_strand_id
1 'polypeptide(L)'
;MDNRYPDDWSSRSREIKKRDDYTCQNCGAKGGPKGNNELHAHHVVPISDGGSHKKTNLKTLCKDCHDSIHHNDKVAPTGKVGSNNSTSDISGDAVARLFIRFFAGLFLFGGVLLAYTWPLITLVGLGASFYDLLYITDIVSNSSFLFVTEDPERPVMDFLPSIIGKEWTLLLENIITSLFIILGGLIYSIMGIGMYNLSHMGKSDEEKMRYSKDSFPLKHYMWWFEKYYEIKGNTENQPTGKIRQD
;
A
#
# COMPACT_ATOMS: atom_id res chain seq x y z
N MET A 1 33.74 -38.95 41.44
CA MET A 1 32.93 -38.16 40.50
C MET A 1 31.49 -38.37 40.92
N ASP A 2 30.88 -37.38 41.58
CA ASP A 2 29.52 -37.49 42.10
C ASP A 2 28.52 -37.49 40.92
N ASN A 3 28.23 -38.69 40.39
CA ASN A 3 27.18 -38.89 39.40
C ASN A 3 25.83 -38.69 40.10
N ARG A 4 25.44 -37.43 40.27
CA ARG A 4 24.12 -37.00 40.80
C ARG A 4 22.94 -37.44 39.94
N TYR A 5 23.15 -38.25 38.91
CA TYR A 5 22.12 -38.75 38.02
C TYR A 5 22.20 -40.29 37.94
N PRO A 6 21.06 -40.99 38.01
CA PRO A 6 21.01 -42.43 37.75
C PRO A 6 21.44 -42.77 36.32
N ASP A 7 21.94 -43.99 36.12
CA ASP A 7 22.43 -44.50 34.83
C ASP A 7 21.37 -44.43 33.71
N ASP A 8 20.08 -44.42 34.06
CA ASP A 8 18.96 -44.37 33.13
C ASP A 8 18.54 -42.93 32.70
N TRP A 9 19.27 -41.90 33.12
CA TRP A 9 18.85 -40.49 32.97
C TRP A 9 18.52 -40.10 31.52
N SER A 10 19.31 -40.56 30.55
CA SER A 10 19.07 -40.27 29.13
C SER A 10 17.73 -40.83 28.65
N SER A 11 17.38 -42.05 29.06
CA SER A 11 16.09 -42.68 28.74
C SER A 11 14.95 -41.91 29.41
N ARG A 12 15.08 -41.64 30.70
CA ARG A 12 14.09 -40.92 31.50
C ARG A 12 13.84 -39.51 30.97
N SER A 13 14.89 -38.76 30.64
CA SER A 13 14.79 -37.41 30.04
C SER A 13 14.05 -37.43 28.71
N ARG A 14 14.30 -38.43 27.86
CA ARG A 14 13.58 -38.62 26.60
C ARG A 14 12.09 -38.90 26.82
N GLU A 15 11.76 -39.75 27.79
CA GLU A 15 10.37 -40.08 28.12
C GLU A 15 9.59 -38.87 28.66
N ILE A 16 10.22 -38.02 29.47
CA ILE A 16 9.61 -36.77 29.97
C ILE A 16 9.33 -35.81 28.81
N LYS A 17 10.31 -35.60 27.92
CA LYS A 17 10.12 -34.78 26.71
C LYS A 17 8.99 -35.33 25.85
N LYS A 18 8.88 -36.65 25.70
CA LYS A 18 7.80 -37.30 24.95
C LYS A 18 6.43 -37.16 25.64
N ARG A 19 6.37 -37.32 26.96
CA ARG A 19 5.16 -37.11 27.78
C ARG A 19 4.60 -35.70 27.58
N ASP A 20 5.49 -34.73 27.55
CA ASP A 20 5.17 -33.31 27.44
C ASP A 20 5.00 -32.85 25.97
N ASP A 21 4.83 -33.78 25.03
CA ASP A 21 4.76 -33.57 23.56
C ASP A 21 5.84 -32.60 23.03
N TYR A 22 7.07 -32.76 23.52
CA TYR A 22 8.22 -31.91 23.19
C TYR A 22 7.92 -30.41 23.34
N THR A 23 7.13 -30.06 24.36
CA THR A 23 6.66 -28.70 24.60
C THR A 23 7.09 -28.25 26.01
N CYS A 24 7.68 -27.07 26.10
CA CYS A 24 8.06 -26.44 27.35
C CYS A 24 6.81 -26.22 28.23
N GLN A 25 6.82 -26.76 29.44
CA GLN A 25 5.70 -26.71 30.38
C GLN A 25 5.53 -25.34 31.06
N ASN A 26 6.42 -24.38 30.79
CA ASN A 26 6.29 -23.00 31.26
C ASN A 26 5.80 -22.06 30.14
N CYS A 27 6.50 -22.06 29.00
CA CYS A 27 6.27 -21.07 27.94
C CYS A 27 5.60 -21.62 26.66
N GLY A 28 5.37 -22.92 26.56
CA GLY A 28 4.80 -23.53 25.35
C GLY A 28 5.76 -23.62 24.15
N ALA A 29 7.02 -23.23 24.29
CA ALA A 29 8.03 -23.38 23.23
C ALA A 29 8.21 -24.85 22.85
N LYS A 30 8.18 -25.14 21.55
CA LYS A 30 8.31 -26.50 21.01
C LYS A 30 9.75 -26.81 20.61
N GLY A 31 10.21 -28.01 20.90
CA GLY A 31 11.55 -28.50 20.58
C GLY A 31 11.56 -29.86 19.89
N GLY A 32 12.75 -30.39 19.60
CA GLY A 32 12.94 -31.70 18.97
C GLY A 32 12.13 -31.85 17.66
N PRO A 33 11.27 -32.87 17.51
CA PRO A 33 10.48 -33.07 16.29
C PRO A 33 9.35 -32.03 16.09
N LYS A 34 9.09 -31.17 17.07
CA LYS A 34 7.98 -30.19 17.05
C LYS A 34 8.45 -28.73 16.93
N GLY A 35 9.76 -28.48 16.97
CA GLY A 35 10.33 -27.13 16.86
C GLY A 35 11.83 -27.10 17.14
N ASN A 36 12.42 -25.91 17.07
CA ASN A 36 13.88 -25.74 17.10
C ASN A 36 14.44 -25.39 18.49
N ASN A 37 13.63 -25.42 19.54
CA ASN A 37 14.10 -25.09 20.89
C ASN A 37 14.80 -26.29 21.53
N GLU A 38 15.88 -26.01 22.27
CA GLU A 38 16.53 -26.99 23.12
C GLU A 38 15.68 -27.24 24.37
N LEU A 39 15.41 -28.51 24.68
CA LEU A 39 14.59 -28.93 25.80
C LEU A 39 15.40 -29.71 26.83
N HIS A 40 15.15 -29.45 28.10
CA HIS A 40 15.77 -30.10 29.25
C HIS A 40 14.71 -30.66 30.20
N ALA A 41 15.03 -31.77 30.87
CA ALA A 41 14.23 -32.30 31.97
C ALA A 41 14.67 -31.62 33.26
N HIS A 42 13.80 -30.78 33.81
CA HIS A 42 14.05 -30.01 35.02
C HIS A 42 13.35 -30.64 36.22
N HIS A 43 14.03 -30.71 37.37
CA HIS A 43 13.43 -31.16 38.61
C HIS A 43 12.51 -30.09 39.21
N VAL A 44 11.27 -30.45 39.56
CA VAL A 44 10.31 -29.51 40.17
C VAL A 44 10.76 -29.13 41.59
N VAL A 45 11.10 -30.13 42.40
CA VAL A 45 11.84 -29.95 43.66
C VAL A 45 13.31 -30.25 43.38
N PRO A 46 14.25 -29.32 43.64
CA PRO A 46 15.69 -29.53 43.44
C PRO A 46 16.22 -30.74 44.21
N ILE A 47 17.25 -31.40 43.67
CA ILE A 47 17.91 -32.53 44.37
C ILE A 47 18.53 -32.10 45.69
N SER A 48 19.05 -30.86 45.78
CA SER A 48 19.59 -30.28 47.03
C SER A 48 18.55 -30.24 48.15
N ASP A 49 17.27 -30.13 47.79
CA ASP A 49 16.15 -29.92 48.72
C ASP A 49 15.36 -31.22 48.93
N GLY A 50 15.98 -32.38 48.64
CA GLY A 50 15.36 -33.69 48.79
C GLY A 50 14.47 -34.12 47.61
N GLY A 51 14.57 -33.42 46.48
CA GLY A 51 13.86 -33.78 45.25
C GLY A 51 14.22 -35.18 44.74
N SER A 52 13.24 -35.90 44.21
CA SER A 52 13.47 -37.23 43.65
C SER A 52 13.77 -37.19 42.16
N HIS A 53 14.43 -38.24 41.66
CA HIS A 53 14.58 -38.50 40.22
C HIS A 53 13.33 -39.16 39.60
N LYS A 54 12.19 -39.24 40.31
CA LYS A 54 10.98 -39.83 39.73
C LYS A 54 10.42 -38.94 38.62
N LYS A 55 9.79 -39.56 37.62
CA LYS A 55 9.16 -38.85 36.49
C LYS A 55 8.16 -37.78 36.93
N THR A 56 7.50 -38.00 38.05
CA THR A 56 6.55 -37.06 38.68
C THR A 56 7.21 -35.78 39.19
N ASN A 57 8.50 -35.81 39.52
CA ASN A 57 9.27 -34.64 39.92
C ASN A 57 10.02 -34.00 38.75
N LEU A 58 9.71 -34.36 37.50
CA LEU A 58 10.35 -33.81 36.31
C LEU A 58 9.34 -33.10 35.40
N LYS A 59 9.76 -31.97 34.84
CA LYS A 59 9.04 -31.23 33.80
C LYS A 59 9.97 -30.85 32.65
N THR A 60 9.43 -30.81 31.44
CA THR A 60 10.18 -30.33 30.26
C THR A 60 10.21 -28.81 30.23
N LEU A 61 11.40 -28.21 30.19
CA LEU A 61 11.59 -26.76 30.00
C LEU A 61 12.47 -26.48 28.78
N CYS A 62 12.25 -25.36 28.10
CA CYS A 62 13.22 -24.85 27.14
C CYS A 62 14.44 -24.27 27.86
N LYS A 63 15.55 -24.11 27.15
CA LYS A 63 16.79 -23.52 27.68
C LYS A 63 16.56 -22.20 28.44
N ASP A 64 15.79 -21.26 27.90
CA ASP A 64 15.56 -19.96 28.55
C ASP A 64 14.76 -20.08 29.86
N CYS A 65 13.73 -20.94 29.86
CA CYS A 65 12.95 -21.23 31.07
C CYS A 65 13.77 -22.01 32.10
N HIS A 66 14.69 -22.86 31.66
CA HIS A 66 15.57 -23.60 32.55
C HIS A 66 16.60 -22.68 33.19
N ASP A 67 17.22 -21.82 32.38
CA ASP A 67 18.24 -20.87 32.83
C ASP A 67 17.66 -19.85 33.82
N SER A 68 16.46 -19.32 33.57
CA SER A 68 15.81 -18.36 34.47
C SER A 68 15.51 -18.90 35.88
N ILE A 69 15.44 -20.22 36.06
CA ILE A 69 15.29 -20.82 37.40
C ILE A 69 16.63 -20.84 38.15
N HIS A 70 17.75 -20.95 37.43
CA HIS A 70 19.08 -21.04 38.02
C HIS A 70 19.82 -19.70 38.07
N HIS A 71 19.27 -18.66 37.44
CA HIS A 71 19.87 -17.35 37.29
C HIS A 71 18.89 -16.26 37.74
N ASN A 72 19.19 -15.61 38.88
CA ASN A 72 18.34 -14.59 39.50
C ASN A 72 18.19 -13.30 38.65
N ASP A 73 19.02 -13.13 37.61
CA ASP A 73 19.00 -12.01 36.67
C ASP A 73 18.11 -12.25 35.44
N LYS A 74 17.58 -13.47 35.25
CA LYS A 74 16.80 -13.85 34.07
C LYS A 74 15.33 -14.07 34.41
N VAL A 75 14.45 -13.42 33.65
CA VAL A 75 13.00 -13.62 33.76
C VAL A 75 12.57 -14.75 32.80
N ALA A 76 11.81 -15.73 33.31
CA ALA A 76 11.29 -16.81 32.49
C ALA A 76 10.28 -16.27 31.46
N PRO A 77 10.36 -16.65 30.17
CA PRO A 77 9.33 -16.28 29.22
C PRO A 77 8.01 -16.91 29.64
N THR A 78 6.95 -16.10 29.76
CA THR A 78 5.61 -16.63 30.04
C THR A 78 5.04 -17.24 28.75
N GLY A 79 4.26 -18.30 28.90
CA GLY A 79 3.57 -18.88 27.76
C GLY A 79 2.71 -17.83 27.11
N LYS A 80 3.00 -17.51 25.84
CA LYS A 80 1.99 -16.89 25.00
C LYS A 80 0.87 -17.92 24.96
N VAL A 81 -0.22 -17.66 25.70
CA VAL A 81 -1.49 -18.34 25.48
C VAL A 81 -1.63 -18.36 23.97
N GLY A 82 -1.66 -19.56 23.40
CA GLY A 82 -1.91 -19.72 21.99
C GLY A 82 -3.20 -18.96 21.72
N SER A 83 -3.07 -17.78 21.10
CA SER A 83 -4.15 -17.25 20.29
C SER A 83 -4.31 -18.28 19.19
N ASN A 84 -5.10 -19.31 19.49
CA ASN A 84 -5.68 -20.18 18.51
C ASN A 84 -6.75 -19.36 17.79
N ASN A 85 -6.33 -18.26 17.15
CA ASN A 85 -7.03 -17.78 15.98
C ASN A 85 -6.59 -18.72 14.86
N SER A 86 -7.20 -19.90 14.86
CA SER A 86 -7.52 -20.61 13.62
C SER A 86 -8.73 -19.93 12.96
N THR A 87 -8.77 -18.60 12.94
CA THR A 87 -9.26 -17.92 11.76
C THR A 87 -8.20 -18.17 10.69
N SER A 88 -8.63 -18.51 9.50
CA SER A 88 -7.80 -18.40 8.31
C SER A 88 -7.38 -16.94 8.17
N ASP A 89 -6.38 -16.52 8.96
CA ASP A 89 -5.77 -15.22 8.85
C ASP A 89 -5.05 -15.25 7.52
N ILE A 90 -5.75 -14.77 6.49
CA ILE A 90 -5.15 -14.38 5.23
C ILE A 90 -4.00 -13.47 5.67
N SER A 91 -2.77 -14.00 5.59
CA SER A 91 -1.62 -13.30 6.16
C SER A 91 -1.65 -11.86 5.65
N GLY A 92 -1.33 -10.88 6.49
CA GLY A 92 -1.30 -9.48 6.07
C GLY A 92 -0.53 -9.31 4.75
N ASP A 93 0.49 -10.15 4.54
CA ASP A 93 1.24 -10.29 3.29
C ASP A 93 0.41 -10.77 2.09
N ALA A 94 -0.49 -11.74 2.26
CA ALA A 94 -1.39 -12.21 1.21
C ALA A 94 -2.41 -11.13 0.84
N VAL A 95 -3.00 -10.43 1.82
CA VAL A 95 -3.89 -9.28 1.56
C VAL A 95 -3.11 -8.16 0.88
N ALA A 96 -1.92 -7.81 1.37
CA ALA A 96 -1.07 -6.78 0.78
C ALA A 96 -0.67 -7.12 -0.66
N ARG A 97 -0.32 -8.38 -0.95
CA ARG A 97 0.01 -8.83 -2.32
C ARG A 97 -1.21 -8.76 -3.25
N LEU A 98 -2.40 -9.11 -2.79
CA LEU A 98 -3.63 -8.99 -3.58
C LEU A 98 -3.98 -7.52 -3.82
N PHE A 99 -3.83 -6.66 -2.81
CA PHE A 99 -3.98 -5.21 -2.95
C PHE A 99 -2.99 -4.63 -3.97
N ILE A 100 -1.70 -4.93 -3.86
CA ILE A 100 -0.67 -4.46 -4.80
C ILE A 100 -1.00 -4.90 -6.23
N ARG A 101 -1.39 -6.16 -6.43
CA ARG A 101 -1.75 -6.68 -7.77
C ARG A 101 -3.00 -6.02 -8.33
N PHE A 102 -4.03 -5.82 -7.51
CA PHE A 102 -5.26 -5.15 -7.92
C PHE A 102 -4.98 -3.73 -8.41
N PHE A 103 -4.22 -2.94 -7.64
CA PHE A 103 -3.90 -1.56 -7.99
C PHE A 103 -2.88 -1.45 -9.14
N ALA A 104 -1.92 -2.36 -9.24
CA ALA A 104 -1.05 -2.45 -10.40
C ALA A 104 -1.86 -2.72 -11.69
N GLY A 105 -2.87 -3.60 -11.59
CA GLY A 105 -3.83 -3.83 -12.67
C GLY A 105 -4.64 -2.58 -13.02
N LEU A 106 -5.10 -1.83 -12.01
CA LEU A 106 -5.86 -0.59 -12.22
C LEU A 106 -5.01 0.51 -12.87
N PHE A 107 -3.73 0.61 -12.51
CA PHE A 107 -2.78 1.54 -13.13
C PHE A 107 -2.51 1.19 -14.59
N LEU A 108 -2.30 -0.10 -14.89
CA LEU A 108 -2.11 -0.56 -16.27
C LEU A 108 -3.39 -0.37 -17.10
N PHE A 109 -4.56 -0.71 -16.54
CA PHE A 109 -5.84 -0.57 -17.23
C PHE A 109 -6.25 0.89 -17.42
N GLY A 110 -6.05 1.74 -16.41
CA GLY A 110 -6.27 3.18 -16.49
C GLY A 110 -5.32 3.86 -17.49
N GLY A 111 -4.05 3.44 -17.50
CA GLY A 111 -3.07 3.89 -18.49
C GLY A 111 -3.46 3.50 -19.92
N VAL A 112 -3.97 2.27 -20.12
CA VAL A 112 -4.53 1.83 -21.41
C VAL A 112 -5.75 2.66 -21.76
N LEU A 113 -6.74 2.81 -20.87
CA LEU A 113 -7.91 3.64 -21.16
C LEU A 113 -7.50 5.06 -21.59
N LEU A 114 -6.62 5.72 -20.85
CA LEU A 114 -6.12 7.06 -21.22
C LEU A 114 -5.41 7.05 -22.58
N ALA A 115 -4.56 6.06 -22.85
CA ALA A 115 -3.83 5.97 -24.11
C ALA A 115 -4.74 5.73 -25.33
N TYR A 116 -5.92 5.12 -25.16
CA TYR A 116 -6.86 4.83 -26.25
C TYR A 116 -8.03 5.83 -26.34
N THR A 117 -8.50 6.37 -25.21
CA THR A 117 -9.57 7.37 -25.22
C THR A 117 -9.04 8.74 -25.59
N TRP A 118 -7.80 9.09 -25.25
CA TRP A 118 -7.22 10.39 -25.58
C TRP A 118 -7.11 10.62 -27.11
N PRO A 119 -6.60 9.67 -27.92
CA PRO A 119 -6.59 9.82 -29.38
C PRO A 119 -7.99 9.85 -30.00
N LEU A 120 -8.98 9.19 -29.41
CA LEU A 120 -10.37 9.25 -29.88
C LEU A 120 -11.01 10.61 -29.57
N ILE A 121 -10.74 11.17 -28.39
CA ILE A 121 -11.19 12.53 -28.02
C ILE A 121 -10.58 13.56 -28.99
N THR A 122 -9.28 13.43 -29.30
CA THR A 122 -8.64 14.33 -30.26
C THR A 122 -9.15 14.13 -31.69
N LEU A 123 -9.39 12.89 -32.12
CA LEU A 123 -9.98 12.59 -33.44
C LEU A 123 -11.41 13.15 -33.58
N VAL A 124 -12.24 13.02 -32.55
CA VAL A 124 -13.60 13.60 -32.54
C VAL A 124 -13.54 15.12 -32.54
N GLY A 125 -12.62 15.74 -31.78
CA GLY A 125 -12.41 17.19 -31.79
C GLY A 125 -11.93 17.72 -33.15
N LEU A 126 -11.00 17.01 -33.80
CA LEU A 126 -10.53 17.33 -35.15
C LEU A 126 -11.62 17.09 -36.20
N GLY A 127 -12.42 16.03 -36.05
CA GLY A 127 -13.55 15.72 -36.92
C GLY A 127 -14.68 16.75 -36.83
N ALA A 128 -14.99 17.24 -35.63
CA ALA A 128 -15.93 18.36 -35.46
C ALA A 128 -15.44 19.61 -36.19
N SER A 129 -14.14 19.92 -36.07
CA SER A 129 -13.52 21.06 -36.77
C SER A 129 -13.56 20.91 -38.30
N PHE A 130 -13.45 19.67 -38.81
CA PHE A 130 -13.52 19.37 -40.24
C PHE A 130 -14.95 19.37 -40.79
N TYR A 131 -15.92 18.88 -39.99
CA TYR A 131 -17.35 18.89 -40.34
C TYR A 131 -17.89 20.32 -40.39
N ASP A 132 -17.48 21.18 -39.45
CA ASP A 132 -17.80 22.61 -39.46
C ASP A 132 -17.22 23.29 -40.72
N LEU A 133 -16.00 22.94 -41.12
CA LEU A 133 -15.37 23.42 -42.35
C LEU A 133 -16.14 22.98 -43.61
N LEU A 134 -16.54 21.71 -43.69
CA LEU A 134 -17.30 21.19 -44.83
C LEU A 134 -18.72 21.78 -44.90
N TYR A 135 -19.39 21.94 -43.76
CA TYR A 135 -20.69 22.57 -43.66
C TYR A 135 -20.65 24.04 -44.08
N ILE A 136 -19.61 24.78 -43.69
CA ILE A 136 -19.37 26.16 -44.16
C ILE A 136 -19.16 26.17 -45.69
N THR A 137 -18.38 25.24 -46.25
CA THR A 137 -18.17 25.18 -47.71
C THR A 137 -19.42 24.75 -48.48
N ASP A 138 -20.28 23.92 -47.89
CA ASP A 138 -21.54 23.48 -48.50
C ASP A 138 -22.58 24.59 -48.48
N ILE A 139 -22.67 25.38 -47.39
CA ILE A 139 -23.47 26.61 -47.36
C ILE A 139 -23.01 27.60 -48.44
N VAL A 140 -21.70 27.86 -48.55
CA VAL A 140 -21.15 28.80 -49.54
C VAL A 140 -21.34 28.31 -50.98
N SER A 141 -21.30 27.00 -51.22
CA SER A 141 -21.42 26.43 -52.56
C SER A 141 -22.87 26.18 -52.99
N ASN A 142 -23.81 25.98 -52.06
CA ASN A 142 -25.20 25.64 -52.34
C ASN A 142 -26.17 26.83 -52.14
N SER A 143 -25.71 27.96 -51.58
CA SER A 143 -26.49 29.18 -51.57
C SER A 143 -26.46 29.87 -52.94
N SER A 144 -27.46 29.59 -53.76
CA SER A 144 -27.89 30.51 -54.84
C SER A 144 -28.64 31.74 -54.29
N PHE A 145 -28.37 32.14 -53.04
CA PHE A 145 -29.14 33.15 -52.35
C PHE A 145 -28.58 34.54 -52.65
N LEU A 146 -29.29 35.25 -53.52
CA LEU A 146 -29.19 36.70 -53.70
C LEU A 146 -29.23 37.39 -52.33
N PHE A 147 -28.10 37.94 -51.90
CA PHE A 147 -28.12 39.12 -51.04
C PHE A 147 -28.33 40.33 -51.94
N VAL A 148 -29.59 40.78 -52.05
CA VAL A 148 -29.85 42.21 -52.26
C VAL A 148 -29.42 42.88 -50.96
N THR A 149 -28.23 43.46 -50.97
CA THR A 149 -27.72 44.26 -49.86
C THR A 149 -28.49 45.58 -49.83
N GLU A 150 -29.40 45.74 -48.86
CA GLU A 150 -30.02 47.06 -48.60
C GLU A 150 -29.23 47.87 -47.55
N ASP A 151 -28.08 47.38 -47.10
CA ASP A 151 -27.10 48.16 -46.32
C ASP A 151 -25.66 47.65 -46.60
N PRO A 152 -24.79 48.44 -47.26
CA PRO A 152 -23.45 48.01 -47.68
C PRO A 152 -22.40 47.97 -46.56
N GLU A 153 -22.71 48.29 -45.30
CA GLU A 153 -21.68 48.45 -44.25
C GLU A 153 -21.65 47.40 -43.14
N ARG A 154 -22.51 46.37 -43.13
CA ARG A 154 -22.40 45.31 -42.09
C ARG A 154 -22.69 43.88 -42.59
N PRO A 155 -21.66 43.02 -42.75
CA PRO A 155 -21.86 41.62 -43.09
C PRO A 155 -22.41 40.82 -41.90
N VAL A 156 -23.43 40.01 -42.18
CA VAL A 156 -24.12 39.07 -41.25
C VAL A 156 -23.19 37.95 -40.72
N MET A 157 -21.95 37.88 -41.18
CA MET A 157 -20.96 36.88 -40.77
C MET A 157 -20.41 37.05 -39.35
N ASP A 158 -20.85 38.07 -38.60
CA ASP A 158 -20.45 38.27 -37.20
C ASP A 158 -21.27 37.44 -36.20
N PHE A 159 -22.33 36.74 -36.64
CA PHE A 159 -23.18 35.94 -35.77
C PHE A 159 -23.13 34.44 -36.13
N LEU A 160 -22.14 33.76 -35.54
CA LEU A 160 -21.93 32.32 -35.34
C LEU A 160 -21.08 31.54 -36.37
N PRO A 161 -20.10 30.72 -35.90
CA PRO A 161 -20.11 30.02 -34.61
C PRO A 161 -19.06 30.56 -33.61
N SER A 162 -19.47 31.47 -32.72
CA SER A 162 -18.67 31.89 -31.55
C SER A 162 -19.21 31.37 -30.22
N ILE A 163 -20.34 30.63 -30.21
CA ILE A 163 -21.00 30.19 -28.97
C ILE A 163 -20.27 29.02 -28.28
N ILE A 164 -19.37 28.32 -28.99
CA ILE A 164 -18.41 27.40 -28.36
C ILE A 164 -17.01 27.91 -28.70
N GLY A 165 -16.74 29.17 -28.35
CA GLY A 165 -15.43 29.78 -28.51
C GLY A 165 -14.36 28.95 -27.80
N LYS A 166 -13.14 28.94 -28.33
CA LYS A 166 -11.94 28.26 -27.82
C LYS A 166 -11.71 28.42 -26.29
N GLU A 167 -12.32 29.43 -25.68
CA GLU A 167 -12.35 29.64 -24.24
C GLU A 167 -13.09 28.54 -23.48
N TRP A 168 -14.22 28.05 -23.98
CA TRP A 168 -14.99 26.97 -23.36
C TRP A 168 -14.28 25.62 -23.44
N THR A 169 -13.56 25.37 -24.54
CA THR A 169 -12.75 24.16 -24.69
C THR A 169 -11.56 24.18 -23.73
N LEU A 170 -10.88 25.32 -23.59
CA LEU A 170 -9.79 25.48 -22.60
C LEU A 170 -10.30 25.38 -21.16
N LEU A 171 -11.47 25.95 -20.85
CA LEU A 171 -12.10 25.83 -19.53
C LEU A 171 -12.42 24.37 -19.21
N LEU A 172 -13.02 23.64 -20.16
CA LEU A 172 -13.33 22.21 -20.00
C LEU A 172 -12.07 21.36 -19.82
N GLU A 173 -11.03 21.58 -20.63
CA GLU A 173 -9.75 20.88 -20.49
C GLU A 173 -9.10 21.13 -19.13
N ASN A 174 -9.12 22.37 -18.63
CA ASN A 174 -8.60 22.74 -17.32
C ASN A 174 -9.39 22.10 -16.18
N ILE A 175 -10.72 22.08 -16.28
CA ILE A 175 -11.59 21.44 -15.29
C ILE A 175 -11.34 19.93 -15.25
N ILE A 176 -11.30 19.27 -16.41
CA ILE A 176 -11.04 17.83 -16.52
C ILE A 176 -9.66 17.50 -15.93
N THR A 177 -8.62 18.24 -16.33
CA THR A 177 -7.25 18.04 -15.82
C THR A 177 -7.19 18.21 -14.31
N SER A 178 -7.85 19.24 -13.77
CA SER A 178 -7.91 19.49 -12.32
C SER A 178 -8.62 18.36 -11.58
N LEU A 179 -9.74 17.86 -12.11
CA LEU A 179 -10.46 16.73 -11.52
C LEU A 179 -9.61 15.45 -11.51
N PHE A 180 -8.88 15.17 -12.60
CA PHE A 180 -7.96 14.02 -12.66
C PHE A 180 -6.87 14.08 -11.60
N ILE A 181 -6.29 15.26 -11.38
CA ILE A 181 -5.23 15.45 -10.37
C ILE A 181 -5.80 15.25 -8.96
N ILE A 182 -6.97 15.83 -8.68
CA ILE A 182 -7.62 15.69 -7.37
C ILE A 182 -7.99 14.23 -7.11
N LEU A 183 -8.60 13.54 -8.07
CA LEU A 183 -8.94 12.13 -7.93
C LEU A 183 -7.69 11.25 -7.77
N GLY A 184 -6.65 11.49 -8.57
CA GLY A 184 -5.38 10.77 -8.49
C GLY A 184 -4.71 10.95 -7.13
N GLY A 185 -4.68 12.17 -6.61
CA GLY A 185 -4.14 12.48 -5.28
C GLY A 185 -4.92 11.83 -4.14
N LEU A 186 -6.26 11.81 -4.23
CA LEU A 186 -7.12 11.12 -3.27
C LEU A 186 -6.89 9.61 -3.27
N ILE A 187 -6.85 9.00 -4.45
CA ILE A 187 -6.56 7.56 -4.61
C ILE A 187 -5.19 7.23 -4.02
N TYR A 188 -4.17 8.01 -4.34
CA TYR A 188 -2.81 7.79 -3.83
C TYR A 188 -2.74 7.92 -2.30
N SER A 189 -3.45 8.88 -1.72
CA SER A 189 -3.53 9.08 -0.27
C SER A 189 -4.23 7.91 0.43
N ILE A 190 -5.35 7.44 -0.12
CA ILE A 190 -6.09 6.28 0.40
C ILE A 190 -5.21 5.02 0.31
N MET A 191 -4.49 4.83 -0.80
CA MET A 191 -3.54 3.73 -0.97
C MET A 191 -2.40 3.80 0.05
N GLY A 192 -1.81 4.99 0.26
CA GLY A 192 -0.75 5.19 1.24
C GLY A 192 -1.20 4.85 2.67
N ILE A 193 -2.38 5.32 3.06
CA ILE A 193 -2.97 5.02 4.37
C ILE A 193 -3.29 3.52 4.51
N GLY A 194 -3.85 2.91 3.45
CA GLY A 194 -4.16 1.47 3.43
C GLY A 194 -2.91 0.61 3.56
N MET A 195 -1.86 0.91 2.81
CA MET A 195 -0.57 0.20 2.88
C MET A 195 0.12 0.40 4.23
N TYR A 196 0.04 1.61 4.79
CA TYR A 196 0.55 1.89 6.14
C TYR A 196 -0.18 1.03 7.17
N ASN A 197 -1.52 1.04 7.17
CA ASN A 197 -2.30 0.24 8.12
C ASN A 197 -2.00 -1.25 7.98
N LEU A 198 -1.97 -1.78 6.75
CA LEU A 198 -1.66 -3.20 6.47
C LEU A 198 -0.26 -3.61 6.96
N SER A 199 0.76 -2.79 6.72
CA SER A 199 2.14 -3.09 7.17
C SER A 199 2.32 -3.02 8.70
N HIS A 200 1.34 -2.48 9.42
CA HIS A 200 1.36 -2.32 10.87
C HIS A 200 0.31 -3.14 11.61
N MET A 201 -0.49 -3.95 10.91
CA MET A 201 -1.41 -4.90 11.53
C MET A 201 -0.62 -5.93 12.34
N GLY A 202 -0.94 -6.06 13.64
CA GLY A 202 -0.31 -7.03 14.55
C GLY A 202 1.02 -6.58 15.19
N LYS A 203 1.51 -5.38 14.88
CA LYS A 203 2.71 -4.79 15.52
C LYS A 203 2.37 -4.08 16.83
N SER A 204 3.29 -4.07 17.78
CA SER A 204 3.13 -3.34 19.04
C SER A 204 3.14 -1.81 18.80
N ASP A 205 2.57 -1.05 19.72
CA ASP A 205 2.49 0.41 19.56
C ASP A 205 3.86 1.10 19.59
N GLU A 206 4.84 0.51 20.29
CA GLU A 206 6.24 0.93 20.24
C GLU A 206 6.87 0.74 18.85
N GLU A 207 6.56 -0.37 18.18
CA GLU A 207 7.09 -0.68 16.84
C GLU A 207 6.48 0.26 15.78
N LYS A 208 5.19 0.59 15.91
CA LYS A 208 4.51 1.59 15.06
C LYS A 208 5.13 2.98 15.19
N MET A 209 5.43 3.42 16.43
CA MET A 209 6.05 4.72 16.68
C MET A 209 7.47 4.83 16.12
N ARG A 210 8.24 3.73 16.16
CA ARG A 210 9.60 3.71 15.60
C ARG A 210 9.58 3.85 14.07
N TYR A 211 8.65 3.18 13.40
CA TYR A 211 8.54 3.23 11.93
C TYR A 211 7.94 4.55 11.41
N SER A 212 7.00 5.15 12.14
CA SER A 212 6.39 6.44 11.78
C SER A 212 7.43 7.54 11.52
N LYS A 213 8.53 7.57 12.29
CA LYS A 213 9.61 8.56 12.13
C LYS A 213 10.40 8.41 10.83
N ASP A 214 10.43 7.20 10.26
CA ASP A 214 11.25 6.86 9.08
C ASP A 214 10.39 6.70 7.80
N SER A 215 9.07 6.88 7.89
CA SER A 215 8.15 6.54 6.81
C SER A 215 8.28 7.45 5.57
N PHE A 216 8.76 6.83 4.49
CA PHE A 216 8.97 7.29 3.10
C PHE A 216 7.74 7.88 2.34
N PRO A 217 6.46 7.50 2.59
CA PRO A 217 5.35 7.88 1.70
C PRO A 217 4.99 9.39 1.68
N LEU A 218 5.07 10.09 2.81
CA LEU A 218 4.67 11.51 2.89
C LEU A 218 5.64 12.42 2.13
N LYS A 219 6.94 12.14 2.22
CA LYS A 219 7.98 12.95 1.56
C LYS A 219 7.86 12.89 0.03
N HIS A 220 7.52 11.73 -0.52
CA HIS A 220 7.36 11.56 -1.97
C HIS A 220 6.10 12.27 -2.51
N TYR A 221 5.00 12.29 -1.74
CA TYR A 221 3.78 13.00 -2.12
C TYR A 221 3.99 14.52 -2.15
N MET A 222 4.62 15.08 -1.10
CA MET A 222 4.95 16.51 -1.04
C MET A 222 5.86 16.91 -2.21
N TRP A 223 6.86 16.09 -2.55
CA TRP A 223 7.74 16.33 -3.69
C TRP A 223 7.01 16.35 -5.04
N TRP A 224 6.07 15.42 -5.28
CA TRP A 224 5.31 15.40 -6.54
C TRP A 224 4.38 16.62 -6.66
N PHE A 225 3.73 17.00 -5.56
CA PHE A 225 2.90 18.19 -5.48
C PHE A 225 3.72 19.46 -5.75
N GLU A 226 4.87 19.63 -5.10
CA GLU A 226 5.80 20.74 -5.34
C GLU A 226 6.24 20.80 -6.81
N LYS A 227 6.63 19.66 -7.41
CA LYS A 227 7.05 19.61 -8.81
C LYS A 227 5.94 19.97 -9.79
N TYR A 228 4.69 19.56 -9.52
CA TYR A 228 3.56 19.92 -10.36
C TYR A 228 3.32 21.43 -10.38
N TYR A 229 3.28 22.08 -9.21
CA TYR A 229 3.08 23.52 -9.12
C TYR A 229 4.26 24.33 -9.65
N GLU A 230 5.49 23.81 -9.54
CA GLU A 230 6.67 24.39 -10.18
C GLU A 230 6.54 24.39 -11.71
N ILE A 231 6.08 23.28 -12.30
CA ILE A 231 5.84 23.17 -13.76
C ILE A 231 4.73 24.13 -14.19
N LYS A 232 3.60 24.15 -13.46
CA LYS A 232 2.45 25.03 -13.73
C LYS A 232 2.83 26.52 -13.62
N GLY A 233 3.57 26.89 -12.56
CA GLY A 233 4.06 28.26 -12.36
C GLY A 233 5.07 28.72 -13.41
N ASN A 234 5.84 27.80 -14.00
CA ASN A 234 6.71 28.11 -15.14
C ASN A 234 5.94 28.31 -16.45
N THR A 235 4.81 27.63 -16.65
CA THR A 235 3.97 27.81 -17.85
C THR A 235 3.18 29.12 -17.85
N GLU A 236 2.78 29.64 -16.68
CA GLU A 236 2.08 30.93 -16.55
C GLU A 236 3.02 32.14 -16.65
N ASN A 237 4.33 31.95 -16.42
CA ASN A 237 5.33 33.02 -16.45
C ASN A 237 6.12 33.12 -17.77
N GLN A 238 5.73 32.41 -18.84
CA GLN A 238 6.30 32.68 -20.16
C GLN A 238 5.79 34.03 -20.67
N PRO A 239 6.68 35.02 -20.94
CA PRO A 239 6.26 36.31 -21.45
C PRO A 239 5.65 36.10 -22.84
N THR A 240 4.35 36.36 -22.97
CA THR A 240 3.71 36.54 -24.28
C THR A 240 4.50 37.62 -25.02
N GLY A 241 5.21 37.23 -26.08
CA GLY A 241 6.05 38.13 -26.85
C GLY A 241 5.27 39.38 -27.25
N LYS A 242 5.73 40.55 -26.79
CA LYS A 242 5.33 41.83 -27.37
C LYS A 242 5.72 41.78 -28.85
N ILE A 243 4.72 41.68 -29.73
CA ILE A 243 4.87 42.07 -31.12
C ILE A 243 5.25 43.54 -31.10
N ARG A 244 6.48 43.83 -31.54
CA ARG A 244 6.98 45.18 -31.71
C ARG A 244 6.26 45.75 -32.94
N GLN A 245 5.48 46.81 -32.72
CA GLN A 245 4.98 47.65 -33.80
C GLN A 245 6.07 48.67 -34.11
N ASP A 246 6.76 48.45 -35.22
CA ASP A 246 7.61 49.39 -35.92
C ASP A 246 7.56 49.08 -37.42
#